data_AF-A0AAV2PS25-F1
#
_entry.id   AF-A0AAV2PS25-F1
#
_cell.length_a   1.000
_cell.length_b   1.000
_cell.length_c   1.000
_cell.angle_alpha   90.00
_cell.angle_beta   90.00
_cell.angle_gamma   90.00
#
_symmetry.space_group_name_H-M   'P 1'
#
loop_
_entity.id
_entity.type
_entity.pdbx_description
1 polymer ?
#
loop_
_entity_poly.entity_id
_entity_poly.type
_entity_poly.pdbx_seq_one_letter_code
_entity_poly.pdbx_strand_id
1 'polypeptide(L)'
;MLTSAPNFVGHNSPSPMADFDSDSDDSDLEGCLGNISRMVMRPPGHSGKAKRGHLCFDASFETGNLGKVDYLAEHDYDLYVRPDTCNPRFRLWFNFSVDNAKADQRAIFTVVNLHKAKNLFAQGLTPLVRSTSRPRWIRAAKENVYYYKSGEHRGHTVLSFAVTFDVEQDTYQFAITFPYSYT
;
A
#
# COMPACT_ATOMS: atom_id res chain seq x y z
N MET A 1 -11.83 47.88 55.50
CA MET A 1 -12.81 47.22 54.60
C MET A 1 -12.04 46.98 53.30
N LEU A 2 -11.73 45.76 52.83
CA LEU A 2 -12.48 44.50 52.78
C LEU A 2 -13.85 44.68 52.09
N THR A 3 -14.20 44.08 50.94
CA THR A 3 -13.46 43.34 49.88
C THR A 3 -14.09 43.75 48.51
N SER A 4 -13.85 43.20 47.30
CA SER A 4 -13.07 42.07 46.75
C SER A 4 -12.90 42.29 45.22
N ALA A 5 -11.97 41.61 44.56
CA ALA A 5 -11.89 41.55 43.08
C ALA A 5 -12.64 40.33 42.50
N PRO A 6 -13.30 40.43 41.32
CA PRO A 6 -13.95 39.30 40.67
C PRO A 6 -13.01 38.51 39.74
N ASN A 7 -13.13 37.19 39.83
CA ASN A 7 -12.25 36.17 39.25
C ASN A 7 -11.99 36.21 37.75
N PHE A 8 -10.79 35.74 37.38
CA PHE A 8 -10.45 35.20 36.07
C PHE A 8 -11.34 33.98 35.75
N VAL A 9 -12.00 33.96 34.59
CA VAL A 9 -12.78 32.80 34.11
C VAL A 9 -11.98 32.12 32.99
N GLY A 10 -11.65 30.85 33.19
CA GLY A 10 -10.74 30.12 32.30
C GLY A 10 -11.36 29.69 30.97
N HIS A 11 -10.48 29.37 30.01
CA HIS A 11 -10.86 28.62 28.81
C HIS A 11 -11.55 27.31 29.18
N ASN A 12 -12.60 26.97 28.45
CA ASN A 12 -13.08 25.59 28.37
C ASN A 12 -13.51 25.30 26.93
N SER A 13 -12.63 24.67 26.15
CA SER A 13 -12.84 24.39 24.73
C SER A 13 -13.44 22.99 24.55
N PRO A 14 -14.50 22.86 23.73
CA PRO A 14 -14.92 21.58 23.18
C PRO A 14 -13.79 20.58 22.87
N SER A 15 -13.64 19.51 23.64
CA SER A 15 -12.83 18.36 23.21
C SER A 15 -13.40 17.84 21.89
N PRO A 16 -12.58 17.57 20.85
CA PRO A 16 -13.08 16.94 19.64
C PRO A 16 -13.68 15.56 20.00
N MET A 17 -14.84 15.24 19.43
CA MET A 17 -15.44 13.91 19.59
C MET A 17 -14.47 12.85 19.06
N ALA A 18 -14.43 11.69 19.69
CA ALA A 18 -13.72 10.55 19.14
C ALA A 18 -14.42 10.10 17.84
N ASP A 19 -13.68 10.05 16.74
CA ASP A 19 -14.12 9.45 15.48
C ASP A 19 -14.49 7.97 15.77
N PHE A 20 -15.79 7.64 15.77
CA PHE A 20 -16.27 6.26 15.90
C PHE A 20 -16.22 5.59 14.52
N ASP A 21 -15.02 5.16 14.11
CA ASP A 21 -14.82 4.43 12.86
C ASP A 21 -15.64 3.13 12.88
N SER A 22 -16.60 3.04 11.96
CA SER A 22 -17.49 1.89 11.80
C SER A 22 -16.79 0.78 10.99
N ASP A 23 -15.88 0.05 11.63
CA ASP A 23 -15.22 -1.13 11.02
C ASP A 23 -16.26 -2.11 10.45
N SER A 24 -16.09 -2.50 9.19
CA SER A 24 -16.92 -3.51 8.51
C SER A 24 -16.27 -4.90 8.58
N ASP A 25 -17.02 -5.90 9.05
CA ASP A 25 -16.59 -7.30 9.29
C ASP A 25 -16.20 -8.13 8.05
N ASP A 26 -15.81 -7.50 6.93
CA ASP A 26 -15.32 -8.16 5.70
C ASP A 26 -13.94 -8.87 5.90
N SER A 27 -13.37 -8.89 7.12
CA SER A 27 -12.01 -9.41 7.40
C SER A 27 -11.88 -10.93 7.28
N ASP A 28 -12.92 -11.67 7.61
CA ASP A 28 -12.77 -13.06 8.07
C ASP A 28 -12.58 -14.07 6.93
N LEU A 29 -12.94 -13.71 5.68
CA LEU A 29 -12.61 -14.51 4.50
C LEU A 29 -11.19 -14.23 3.94
N GLU A 30 -10.64 -13.02 4.12
CA GLU A 30 -9.30 -12.71 3.61
C GLU A 30 -8.17 -13.35 4.43
N GLY A 31 -8.40 -13.59 5.73
CA GLY A 31 -7.36 -14.05 6.67
C GLY A 31 -6.68 -15.37 6.29
N CYS A 32 -7.34 -16.22 5.48
CA CYS A 32 -6.79 -17.50 5.00
C CYS A 32 -5.91 -17.40 3.75
N LEU A 33 -5.82 -16.26 3.06
CA LEU A 33 -4.98 -16.13 1.87
C LEU A 33 -3.49 -16.10 2.25
N GLY A 34 -2.67 -16.86 1.52
CA GLY A 34 -1.21 -16.85 1.62
C GLY A 34 -0.58 -15.62 0.95
N ASN A 35 0.76 -15.57 0.91
CA ASN A 35 1.43 -14.63 0.00
C ASN A 35 1.23 -15.10 -1.45
N ILE A 36 1.05 -14.15 -2.37
CA ILE A 36 1.02 -14.47 -3.80
C ILE A 36 2.37 -15.04 -4.27
N SER A 37 2.34 -16.00 -5.19
CA SER A 37 3.54 -16.46 -5.90
C SER A 37 3.31 -16.44 -7.42
N ARG A 38 4.26 -15.88 -8.15
CA ARG A 38 4.33 -15.78 -9.63
C ARG A 38 2.98 -15.43 -10.29
N MET A 39 2.24 -14.51 -9.67
CA MET A 39 0.87 -14.16 -10.04
C MET A 39 0.87 -13.21 -11.25
N VAL A 40 0.77 -13.78 -12.45
CA VAL A 40 0.69 -13.05 -13.72
C VAL A 40 -0.69 -12.41 -13.89
N MET A 41 -0.74 -11.08 -13.80
CA MET A 41 -1.91 -10.28 -14.20
C MET A 41 -2.11 -10.36 -15.72
N ARG A 42 -3.33 -10.63 -16.16
CA ARG A 42 -3.71 -10.74 -17.58
C ARG A 42 -4.84 -9.76 -17.88
N PRO A 43 -4.72 -8.89 -18.90
CA PRO A 43 -5.83 -8.07 -19.34
C PRO A 43 -7.04 -8.92 -19.79
N PRO A 44 -8.27 -8.40 -19.72
CA PRO A 44 -9.43 -9.05 -20.33
C PRO A 44 -9.18 -9.48 -21.79
N GLY A 45 -9.78 -10.59 -22.19
CA GLY A 45 -9.59 -11.21 -23.50
C GLY A 45 -8.23 -11.93 -23.71
N HIS A 46 -7.28 -11.86 -22.78
CA HIS A 46 -5.98 -12.53 -22.91
C HIS A 46 -5.94 -13.90 -22.23
N SER A 47 -6.07 -14.97 -23.03
CA SER A 47 -5.90 -16.36 -22.59
C SER A 47 -4.52 -16.94 -22.91
N GLY A 48 -4.15 -18.03 -22.23
CA GLY A 48 -2.92 -18.79 -22.50
C GLY A 48 -1.66 -18.25 -21.81
N LYS A 49 -0.52 -18.33 -22.53
CA LYS A 49 0.81 -17.97 -22.03
C LYS A 49 0.89 -16.47 -21.70
N ALA A 50 1.69 -16.13 -20.68
CA ALA A 50 2.02 -14.74 -20.38
C ALA A 50 2.73 -14.09 -21.58
N LYS A 51 2.33 -12.87 -21.96
CA LYS A 51 3.06 -12.03 -22.90
C LYS A 51 3.98 -11.07 -22.10
N ARG A 52 4.97 -10.46 -22.76
CA ARG A 52 5.70 -9.33 -22.15
C ARG A 52 4.72 -8.21 -21.82
N GLY A 53 4.86 -7.60 -20.66
CA GLY A 53 3.98 -6.58 -20.10
C GLY A 53 2.78 -7.10 -19.31
N HIS A 54 2.52 -8.41 -19.31
CA HIS A 54 1.64 -9.03 -18.33
C HIS A 54 2.38 -9.09 -16.98
N LEU A 55 2.29 -8.03 -16.17
CA LEU A 55 3.03 -7.89 -14.92
C LEU A 55 2.82 -9.10 -14.01
N CYS A 56 3.92 -9.64 -13.50
CA CYS A 56 3.94 -10.85 -12.70
C CYS A 56 4.39 -10.52 -11.29
N PHE A 57 3.47 -10.63 -10.33
CA PHE A 57 3.67 -10.21 -8.95
C PHE A 57 4.06 -11.42 -8.07
N ASP A 58 5.04 -11.25 -7.20
CA ASP A 58 5.44 -12.28 -6.23
C ASP A 58 5.71 -11.66 -4.85
N ALA A 59 5.31 -12.36 -3.79
CA ALA A 59 5.66 -12.05 -2.41
C ALA A 59 6.04 -13.32 -1.63
N SER A 60 6.33 -14.43 -2.31
CA SER A 60 6.57 -15.76 -1.74
C SER A 60 8.04 -15.96 -1.37
N PHE A 61 8.63 -14.95 -0.72
CA PHE A 61 10.04 -14.88 -0.33
C PHE A 61 10.19 -14.31 1.09
N GLU A 62 11.40 -14.36 1.65
CA GLU A 62 11.65 -13.93 3.03
C GLU A 62 11.32 -12.43 3.24
N THR A 63 10.60 -12.10 4.32
CA THR A 63 10.00 -10.77 4.58
C THR A 63 8.91 -10.32 3.59
N GLY A 64 8.50 -11.13 2.62
CA GLY A 64 7.44 -10.78 1.66
C GLY A 64 6.06 -10.63 2.32
N ASN A 65 5.25 -9.67 1.85
CA ASN A 65 3.81 -9.58 2.12
C ASN A 65 3.08 -8.88 0.97
N LEU A 66 2.22 -9.63 0.28
CA LEU A 66 1.13 -9.19 -0.57
C LEU A 66 0.19 -10.39 -0.76
N GLY A 67 -1.11 -10.24 -0.48
CA GLY A 67 -2.07 -11.35 -0.41
C GLY A 67 -2.92 -11.54 -1.66
N LYS A 68 -3.26 -10.43 -2.33
CA LYS A 68 -4.07 -10.41 -3.57
C LYS A 68 -3.73 -9.16 -4.39
N VAL A 69 -3.89 -9.29 -5.70
CA VAL A 69 -3.79 -8.20 -6.69
C VAL A 69 -5.00 -8.30 -7.61
N ASP A 70 -5.74 -7.21 -7.76
CA ASP A 70 -6.76 -7.09 -8.81
C ASP A 70 -6.21 -6.23 -9.96
N TYR A 71 -6.55 -6.62 -11.18
CA TYR A 71 -6.30 -5.83 -12.39
C TYR A 71 -7.57 -5.05 -12.74
N LEU A 72 -7.52 -3.72 -12.64
CA LEU A 72 -8.69 -2.86 -12.87
C LEU A 72 -8.78 -2.36 -14.31
N ALA A 73 -7.68 -1.80 -14.82
CA ALA A 73 -7.57 -1.18 -16.14
C ALA A 73 -6.15 -1.37 -16.72
N GLU A 74 -5.84 -0.76 -17.87
CA GLU A 74 -4.60 -1.06 -18.62
C GLU A 74 -3.32 -0.93 -17.78
N HIS A 75 -3.32 0.00 -16.82
CA HIS A 75 -2.16 0.31 -15.96
C HIS A 75 -2.50 0.28 -14.46
N ASP A 76 -3.75 0.01 -14.06
CA ASP A 76 -4.24 0.24 -12.70
C ASP A 76 -4.45 -1.08 -11.95
N TYR A 77 -3.82 -1.20 -10.78
CA TYR A 77 -3.80 -2.42 -9.96
C TYR A 77 -4.11 -2.12 -8.50
N ASP A 78 -5.11 -2.81 -7.94
CA ASP A 78 -5.39 -2.78 -6.49
C ASP A 78 -4.58 -3.86 -5.77
N LEU A 79 -3.87 -3.45 -4.71
CA LEU A 79 -2.98 -4.28 -3.91
C LEU A 79 -3.57 -4.50 -2.51
N TYR A 80 -3.74 -5.77 -2.15
CA TYR A 80 -4.34 -6.20 -0.89
C TYR A 80 -3.25 -6.79 0.01
N VAL A 81 -2.84 -6.02 1.01
CA VAL A 81 -1.85 -6.42 2.02
C VAL A 81 -2.49 -7.41 2.99
N ARG A 82 -1.79 -8.51 3.31
CA ARG A 82 -2.25 -9.48 4.32
C ARG A 82 -2.12 -8.86 5.70
N PRO A 83 -3.01 -9.19 6.65
CA PRO A 83 -2.85 -8.74 8.01
C PRO A 83 -1.66 -9.40 8.72
N ASP A 84 -1.18 -8.74 9.78
CA ASP A 84 -0.08 -9.23 10.60
C ASP A 84 -0.46 -10.58 11.26
N THR A 85 0.44 -11.57 11.22
CA THR A 85 0.20 -12.96 11.70
C THR A 85 -0.34 -13.03 13.13
N CYS A 86 0.05 -12.10 14.00
CA CYS A 86 -0.38 -12.04 15.40
C CYS A 86 -1.49 -11.01 15.68
N ASN A 87 -1.99 -10.31 14.65
CA ASN A 87 -3.00 -9.26 14.81
C ASN A 87 -3.81 -9.03 13.52
N PRO A 88 -4.95 -9.74 13.32
CA PRO A 88 -5.68 -9.74 12.05
C PRO A 88 -6.25 -8.36 11.61
N ARG A 89 -6.27 -7.37 12.51
CA ARG A 89 -6.74 -6.00 12.20
C ARG A 89 -5.66 -5.10 11.59
N PHE A 90 -4.38 -5.43 11.74
CA PHE A 90 -3.28 -4.55 11.36
C PHE A 90 -2.72 -4.96 10.00
N ARG A 91 -2.70 -4.02 9.06
CA ARG A 91 -2.20 -4.16 7.68
C ARG A 91 -1.35 -2.93 7.35
N LEU A 92 -0.03 -3.09 7.32
CA LEU A 92 0.90 -1.98 7.10
C LEU A 92 2.19 -2.40 6.39
N TRP A 93 2.75 -3.54 6.76
CA TRP A 93 3.92 -4.10 6.08
C TRP A 93 3.55 -4.67 4.72
N PHE A 94 4.05 -4.06 3.64
CA PHE A 94 4.10 -4.68 2.32
C PHE A 94 5.54 -4.83 1.85
N ASN A 95 5.80 -5.94 1.16
CA ASN A 95 7.05 -6.20 0.45
C ASN A 95 6.76 -7.20 -0.67
N PHE A 96 6.90 -6.78 -1.92
CA PHE A 96 6.60 -7.60 -3.09
C PHE A 96 7.53 -7.25 -4.25
N SER A 97 7.65 -8.16 -5.20
CA SER A 97 8.37 -7.97 -6.45
C SER A 97 7.45 -8.07 -7.67
N VAL A 98 7.87 -7.41 -8.75
CA VAL A 98 7.19 -7.40 -10.05
C VAL A 98 8.22 -7.61 -11.15
N ASP A 99 7.99 -8.60 -12.00
CA ASP A 99 8.77 -8.85 -13.22
C ASP A 99 7.87 -8.95 -14.46
N ASN A 100 8.49 -9.29 -15.61
CA ASN A 100 7.85 -9.41 -16.92
C ASN A 100 7.23 -8.09 -17.46
N ALA A 101 7.62 -6.94 -16.91
CA ALA A 101 7.29 -5.63 -17.46
C ALA A 101 7.90 -5.40 -18.85
N LYS A 102 7.23 -4.60 -19.68
CA LYS A 102 7.73 -4.10 -20.96
C LYS A 102 8.49 -2.77 -20.76
N ALA A 103 9.44 -2.44 -21.63
CA ALA A 103 10.08 -1.13 -21.63
C ALA A 103 9.04 0.01 -21.80
N ASP A 104 9.26 1.09 -21.06
CA ASP A 104 8.39 2.27 -20.91
C ASP A 104 6.98 1.96 -20.38
N GLN A 105 6.71 0.75 -19.89
CA GLN A 105 5.41 0.40 -19.33
C GLN A 105 5.18 1.16 -18.03
N ARG A 106 3.98 1.74 -17.90
CA ARG A 106 3.53 2.41 -16.68
C ARG A 106 2.60 1.50 -15.89
N ALA A 107 2.60 1.67 -14.58
CA ALA A 107 1.62 1.08 -13.69
C ALA A 107 1.32 2.03 -12.52
N ILE A 108 0.08 2.00 -12.03
CA ILE A 108 -0.36 2.63 -10.80
C ILE A 108 -0.73 1.52 -9.83
N PHE A 109 -0.05 1.49 -8.70
CA PHE A 109 -0.22 0.50 -7.65
C PHE A 109 -0.93 1.15 -6.46
N THR A 110 -2.18 0.75 -6.21
CA THR A 110 -3.01 1.30 -5.13
C THR A 110 -3.14 0.29 -4.00
N VAL A 111 -2.55 0.58 -2.84
CA VAL A 111 -2.76 -0.23 -1.63
C VAL A 111 -4.06 0.20 -0.95
N VAL A 112 -5.10 -0.64 -1.05
CA VAL A 112 -6.48 -0.29 -0.70
C VAL A 112 -6.86 -0.54 0.76
N ASN A 113 -6.10 -1.39 1.45
CA ASN A 113 -6.47 -1.94 2.78
C ASN A 113 -5.42 -1.65 3.87
N LEU A 114 -4.74 -0.50 3.81
CA LEU A 114 -3.84 -0.04 4.88
C LEU A 114 -4.64 0.34 6.14
N HIS A 115 -4.25 -0.23 7.28
CA HIS A 115 -4.84 0.07 8.58
C HIS A 115 -4.45 1.47 9.08
N LYS A 116 -5.45 2.21 9.59
CA LYS A 116 -5.42 3.61 10.06
C LYS A 116 -5.03 4.64 9.00
N ALA A 117 -6.00 5.51 8.67
CA ALA A 117 -5.84 6.68 7.80
C ALA A 117 -4.80 7.71 8.29
N LYS A 118 -4.50 7.75 9.59
CA LYS A 118 -3.51 8.65 10.20
C LYS A 118 -2.20 7.88 10.42
N ASN A 119 -1.37 7.76 9.39
CA ASN A 119 -0.07 7.07 9.41
C ASN A 119 1.04 7.89 8.70
N LEU A 120 2.25 7.33 8.56
CA LEU A 120 3.42 8.04 8.01
C LEU A 120 3.28 8.46 6.53
N PHE A 121 2.43 7.81 5.72
CA PHE A 121 2.16 8.26 4.34
C PHE A 121 1.44 9.62 4.32
N ALA A 122 0.57 9.89 5.31
CA ALA A 122 -0.03 11.22 5.52
C ALA A 122 0.99 12.29 5.94
N GLN A 123 2.20 11.89 6.34
CA GLN A 123 3.33 12.79 6.65
C GLN A 123 4.37 12.85 5.50
N GLY A 124 4.07 12.24 4.35
CA GLY A 124 4.91 12.28 3.16
C GLY A 124 5.99 11.20 3.09
N LEU A 125 5.85 10.09 3.82
CA LEU A 125 6.58 8.86 3.52
C LEU A 125 6.24 8.40 2.08
N THR A 126 7.22 7.89 1.36
CA THR A 126 7.02 7.23 0.05
C THR A 126 7.53 5.78 0.10
N PRO A 127 7.02 4.84 -0.71
CA PRO A 127 7.57 3.48 -0.79
C PRO A 127 9.06 3.48 -1.12
N LEU A 128 9.79 2.44 -0.70
CA LEU A 128 11.09 2.11 -1.29
C LEU A 128 10.87 1.32 -2.58
N VAL A 129 11.77 1.54 -3.54
CA VAL A 129 11.92 0.76 -4.76
C VAL A 129 13.39 0.36 -4.95
N ARG A 130 13.62 -0.83 -5.51
CA ARG A 130 14.88 -1.26 -6.12
C ARG A 130 14.59 -2.13 -7.34
N SER A 131 15.63 -2.47 -8.10
CA SER A 131 15.55 -3.51 -9.14
C SER A 131 16.84 -4.34 -9.19
N THR A 132 16.86 -5.41 -9.98
CA THR A 132 18.04 -6.27 -10.14
C THR A 132 19.26 -5.52 -10.70
N SER A 133 19.07 -4.59 -11.65
CA SER A 133 20.13 -3.69 -12.16
C SER A 133 20.54 -2.61 -11.16
N ARG A 134 19.62 -2.15 -10.31
CA ARG A 134 19.81 -1.09 -9.31
C ARG A 134 19.48 -1.65 -7.91
N PRO A 135 20.38 -2.46 -7.32
CA PRO A 135 20.10 -3.21 -6.09
C PRO A 135 19.98 -2.33 -4.84
N ARG A 136 20.43 -1.07 -4.90
CA ARG A 136 20.28 -0.09 -3.81
C ARG A 136 18.83 0.40 -3.74
N TRP A 137 18.19 0.14 -2.60
CA TRP A 137 16.91 0.76 -2.24
C TRP A 137 16.98 2.29 -2.28
N ILE A 138 16.03 2.90 -2.99
CA ILE A 138 15.76 4.34 -3.01
C ILE A 138 14.30 4.60 -2.67
N ARG A 139 13.97 5.79 -2.17
CA ARG A 139 12.57 6.23 -2.00
C ARG A 139 11.99 6.57 -3.37
N ALA A 140 10.74 6.18 -3.60
CA ALA A 140 9.98 6.62 -4.77
C ALA A 140 9.80 8.15 -4.74
N ALA A 141 9.80 8.77 -5.92
CA ALA A 141 9.62 10.21 -6.10
C ALA A 141 8.27 10.66 -5.53
N LYS A 142 8.23 11.78 -4.80
CA LYS A 142 7.06 12.18 -4.00
C LYS A 142 5.89 12.64 -4.89
N GLU A 143 6.22 13.24 -6.02
CA GLU A 143 5.32 13.58 -7.13
C GLU A 143 4.61 12.36 -7.75
N ASN A 144 5.11 11.13 -7.52
CA ASN A 144 4.52 9.89 -8.00
C ASN A 144 3.74 9.13 -6.90
N VAL A 145 3.57 9.70 -5.69
CA VAL A 145 2.97 9.01 -4.54
C VAL A 145 1.85 9.84 -3.93
N TYR A 146 0.66 9.22 -3.84
CA TYR A 146 -0.58 9.85 -3.47
C TYR A 146 -1.22 9.09 -2.30
N TYR A 147 -1.58 9.81 -1.24
CA TYR A 147 -2.22 9.25 -0.05
C TYR A 147 -3.49 10.03 0.29
N TYR A 148 -4.66 9.44 0.06
CA TYR A 148 -5.94 10.16 -0.01
C TYR A 148 -7.14 9.24 0.30
N LYS A 149 -8.29 9.83 0.64
CA LYS A 149 -9.56 9.09 0.71
C LYS A 149 -10.12 8.89 -0.69
N SER A 150 -10.33 7.64 -1.10
CA SER A 150 -10.89 7.30 -2.41
C SER A 150 -12.38 6.97 -2.31
N GLY A 151 -13.19 7.53 -3.22
CA GLY A 151 -14.62 7.20 -3.34
C GLY A 151 -14.83 5.76 -3.79
N GLU A 152 -14.07 5.32 -4.79
CA GLU A 152 -14.16 3.97 -5.39
C GLU A 152 -13.93 2.86 -4.35
N HIS A 153 -12.95 3.05 -3.46
CA HIS A 153 -12.65 2.10 -2.37
C HIS A 153 -13.47 2.40 -1.10
N ARG A 154 -14.79 2.60 -1.25
CA ARG A 154 -15.76 2.82 -0.15
C ARG A 154 -15.42 3.96 0.84
N GLY A 155 -14.65 4.97 0.42
CA GLY A 155 -14.19 6.06 1.30
C GLY A 155 -12.92 5.76 2.10
N HIS A 156 -12.30 4.59 1.91
CA HIS A 156 -11.05 4.20 2.57
C HIS A 156 -9.89 5.13 2.18
N THR A 157 -8.88 5.23 3.06
CA THR A 157 -7.66 6.02 2.78
C THR A 157 -6.60 5.13 2.18
N VAL A 158 -6.29 5.34 0.90
CA VAL A 158 -5.47 4.45 0.07
C VAL A 158 -4.13 5.09 -0.27
N LEU A 159 -3.15 4.24 -0.60
CA LEU A 159 -1.82 4.64 -1.07
C LEU A 159 -1.65 4.26 -2.54
N SER A 160 -1.83 5.20 -3.46
CA SER A 160 -1.53 5.01 -4.88
C SER A 160 -0.13 5.49 -5.20
N PHE A 161 0.67 4.70 -5.92
CA PHE A 161 1.96 5.14 -6.43
C PHE A 161 2.21 4.72 -7.88
N ALA A 162 2.73 5.66 -8.67
CA ALA A 162 3.01 5.47 -10.09
C ALA A 162 4.45 4.98 -10.31
N VAL A 163 4.58 3.99 -11.19
CA VAL A 163 5.84 3.33 -11.57
C VAL A 163 5.98 3.38 -13.09
N THR A 164 7.21 3.52 -13.59
CA THR A 164 7.57 3.27 -14.99
C THR A 164 8.69 2.24 -15.03
N PHE A 165 8.53 1.21 -15.84
CA PHE A 165 9.48 0.11 -16.00
C PHE A 165 10.38 0.37 -17.20
N ASP A 166 11.65 0.64 -16.94
CA ASP A 166 12.68 1.01 -17.90
C ASP A 166 13.55 -0.16 -18.40
N VAL A 167 13.51 -1.33 -17.74
CA VAL A 167 14.34 -2.51 -18.08
C VAL A 167 13.48 -3.79 -18.06
N GLU A 168 13.27 -4.43 -19.21
CA GLU A 168 12.38 -5.62 -19.32
C GLU A 168 12.89 -6.87 -18.61
N GLN A 169 14.20 -6.95 -18.40
CA GLN A 169 14.87 -8.07 -17.74
C GLN A 169 14.95 -7.87 -16.22
N ASP A 170 14.55 -6.70 -15.71
CA ASP A 170 14.61 -6.41 -14.28
C ASP A 170 13.41 -7.00 -13.52
N THR A 171 13.70 -7.60 -12.37
CA THR A 171 12.72 -7.75 -11.29
C THR A 171 12.80 -6.51 -10.41
N TYR A 172 11.71 -5.77 -10.32
CA TYR A 172 11.56 -4.61 -9.43
C TYR A 172 11.01 -5.08 -8.08
N GLN A 173 11.37 -4.42 -7.00
CA GLN A 173 10.87 -4.75 -5.65
C GLN A 173 10.43 -3.48 -4.93
N PHE A 174 9.30 -3.56 -4.23
CA PHE A 174 8.65 -2.44 -3.54
C PHE A 174 8.38 -2.80 -2.09
N ALA A 175 8.70 -1.91 -1.16
CA ALA A 175 8.49 -2.12 0.28
C ALA A 175 8.19 -0.80 1.01
N ILE A 176 7.49 -0.86 2.15
CA ILE A 176 7.22 0.34 2.98
C ILE A 176 8.50 0.94 3.59
N THR A 177 9.45 0.10 4.00
CA THR A 177 10.76 0.51 4.51
C THR A 177 11.77 -0.61 4.26
N PHE A 178 13.04 -0.42 4.63
CA PHE A 178 14.11 -1.37 4.36
C PHE A 178 13.78 -2.75 4.97
N PRO A 179 13.63 -3.81 4.17
CA PRO A 179 13.53 -5.15 4.71
C PRO A 179 14.89 -5.57 5.26
N TYR A 180 14.87 -6.16 6.46
CA TYR A 180 15.99 -6.88 7.04
C TYR A 180 15.61 -8.35 7.07
N SER A 181 16.30 -9.15 6.27
CA SER A 181 16.23 -10.60 6.31
C SER A 181 16.99 -11.15 7.52
N TYR A 182 16.59 -12.36 7.94
CA TYR A 182 17.34 -13.23 8.84
C TYR A 182 18.54 -13.87 8.13
N THR A 183 18.48 -13.99 6.80
CA THR A 183 19.55 -14.49 5.91
C THR A 183 20.33 -13.37 5.20
#